data_AF-A0A961HX73-F1
#
_entry.id   AF-A0A961HX73-F1
#
_cell.length_a   1.000
_cell.length_b   1.000
_cell.length_c   1.000
_cell.angle_alpha   90.00
_cell.angle_beta   90.00
_cell.angle_gamma   90.00
#
_symmetry.space_group_name_H-M   'P 1'
#
loop_
_entity.id
_entity.type
_entity.pdbx_description
1 polymer ?
#
loop_
_entity_poly.entity_id
_entity_poly.type
_entity_poly.pdbx_seq_one_letter_code
_entity_poly.pdbx_strand_id
1 'polypeptide(L)'
;ALTMLITPLLFLLYDFLSKRMRDHKPAFEADEIDAEGPVIIAGIGRFGQVVNRLLQASGFKTIVLDKDMETIQLMRRFGFKGFLGDPTRPELLKAAGLGKARVLVAALGDRESVTQLVTYARRERPDLHIVARAYDRSHVYELYRAGADDIVREVFDSALRAGRYALENIGLTEYEAAEAEQAFYAHDRRTVRELAEVWDPDLPAAQNQAYILRANELEKELETALMERVAEAAKKAEKAAREKKSA
;
A
#
# COMPACT_ATOMS: atom_id res chain seq x y z
N ALA A 1 -50.81 34.75 20.25
CA ALA A 1 -49.93 35.87 19.86
C ALA A 1 -48.52 35.79 20.45
N LEU A 2 -48.31 35.29 21.69
CA LEU A 2 -46.97 35.22 22.32
C LEU A 2 -45.94 34.33 21.59
N THR A 3 -46.36 33.27 20.90
CA THR A 3 -45.47 32.32 20.22
C THR A 3 -44.82 32.87 18.95
N MET A 4 -45.41 33.86 18.28
CA MET A 4 -44.80 34.49 17.09
C MET A 4 -43.71 35.52 17.43
N LEU A 5 -43.66 36.01 18.67
CA LEU A 5 -42.61 36.92 19.16
C LEU A 5 -41.43 36.17 19.79
N ILE A 6 -41.67 34.97 20.31
CA ILE A 6 -40.64 34.15 20.96
C ILE A 6 -39.69 33.50 19.94
N THR A 7 -40.22 33.04 18.80
CA THR A 7 -39.41 32.33 17.79
C THR A 7 -38.29 33.19 17.19
N PRO A 8 -38.51 34.46 16.77
CA PRO A 8 -37.43 35.31 16.27
C PRO A 8 -36.38 35.61 17.33
N LEU A 9 -36.80 35.76 18.60
CA LEU A 9 -35.89 36.03 19.72
C LEU A 9 -35.00 34.81 20.02
N LEU A 10 -35.55 33.60 19.94
CA LEU A 10 -34.81 32.35 20.03
C LEU A 10 -33.81 32.18 18.89
N PHE A 11 -34.16 32.58 17.66
CA PHE A 11 -33.23 32.55 16.52
C PHE A 11 -32.07 33.53 16.69
N LEU A 12 -32.33 34.76 17.16
CA LEU A 12 -31.27 35.73 17.46
C LEU A 12 -30.37 35.26 18.60
N LEU A 13 -30.95 34.64 19.64
CA LEU A 13 -30.21 34.06 20.75
C LEU A 13 -29.37 32.85 20.28
N TYR A 14 -29.90 32.01 19.40
CA TYR A 14 -29.17 30.90 18.76
C TYR A 14 -28.03 31.40 17.88
N ASP A 15 -28.22 32.46 17.09
CA ASP A 15 -27.15 33.05 16.28
C ASP A 15 -26.07 33.70 17.14
N PHE A 16 -26.44 34.33 18.26
CA PHE A 16 -25.50 34.90 19.21
C PHE A 16 -24.68 33.83 19.94
N LEU A 17 -25.33 32.78 20.46
CA LEU A 17 -24.68 31.63 21.08
C LEU A 17 -23.85 30.83 20.08
N SER A 18 -24.34 30.63 18.86
CA SER A 18 -23.61 29.89 17.83
C SER A 18 -22.42 30.68 17.28
N LYS A 19 -22.48 32.02 17.21
CA LYS A 19 -21.28 32.83 16.91
C LYS A 19 -20.26 32.79 18.04
N ARG A 20 -20.70 32.81 19.31
CA ARG A 20 -19.82 32.69 20.48
C ARG A 20 -19.21 31.29 20.63
N MET A 21 -19.87 30.25 20.11
CA MET A 21 -19.36 28.87 20.09
C MET A 21 -18.63 28.48 18.79
N ARG A 22 -18.77 29.23 17.68
CA ARG A 22 -18.08 28.95 16.41
C ARG A 22 -16.60 29.35 16.38
N ASP A 23 -16.12 30.07 17.40
CA ASP A 23 -14.71 30.46 17.53
C ASP A 23 -13.89 29.57 18.49
N HIS A 24 -14.39 28.39 18.83
CA HIS A 24 -13.53 27.27 19.23
C HIS A 24 -13.41 26.27 18.08
N LYS A 25 -12.81 26.72 16.96
CA LYS A 25 -11.82 25.84 16.35
C LYS A 25 -10.77 25.67 17.43
N PRO A 26 -10.46 24.46 17.94
CA PRO A 26 -9.21 24.32 18.66
C PRO A 26 -8.15 24.84 17.69
N ALA A 27 -7.55 25.98 18.04
CA ALA A 27 -6.24 26.34 17.55
C ALA A 27 -5.35 25.24 18.13
N PHE A 28 -5.26 24.13 17.40
CA PHE A 28 -4.19 23.19 17.63
C PHE A 28 -2.95 24.03 17.40
N GLU A 29 -2.19 24.24 18.48
CA GLU A 29 -0.80 24.59 18.36
C GLU A 29 -0.23 23.70 17.26
N ALA A 30 0.42 24.32 16.28
CA ALA A 30 1.18 23.56 15.32
C ALA A 30 2.29 22.89 16.13
N ASP A 31 2.03 21.69 16.63
CA ASP A 31 3.08 20.78 17.07
C ASP A 31 4.12 20.79 15.96
N GLU A 32 5.39 20.93 16.32
CA GLU A 32 6.50 20.87 15.36
C GLU A 32 6.28 19.67 14.40
N ILE A 33 5.91 19.98 13.16
CA ILE A 33 5.69 18.96 12.14
C ILE A 33 7.07 18.63 11.60
N ASP A 34 7.41 17.35 11.67
CA ASP A 34 8.51 16.65 11.00
C ASP A 34 9.11 17.48 9.87
N ALA A 35 10.41 17.76 9.98
CA ALA A 35 11.19 18.64 9.12
C ALA A 35 11.18 18.29 7.61
N GLU A 36 10.42 17.29 7.16
CA GLU A 36 10.53 16.73 5.81
C GLU A 36 9.20 16.65 5.01
N GLY A 37 8.00 16.84 5.60
CA GLY A 37 6.72 16.91 4.85
C GLY A 37 5.81 15.66 4.93
N PRO A 38 4.48 15.77 4.73
CA PRO A 38 3.50 14.74 5.11
C PRO A 38 3.45 13.52 4.18
N VAL A 39 3.06 12.36 4.73
CA VAL A 39 2.67 11.17 3.96
C VAL A 39 1.20 11.23 3.59
N ILE A 40 0.89 11.13 2.30
CA ILE A 40 -0.49 11.09 1.79
C ILE A 40 -0.88 9.65 1.51
N ILE A 41 -2.05 9.23 1.98
CA ILE A 41 -2.64 7.92 1.69
C ILE A 41 -3.94 8.12 0.92
N ALA A 42 -3.96 7.70 -0.35
CA ALA A 42 -5.11 7.77 -1.24
C ALA A 42 -5.81 6.41 -1.31
N GLY A 43 -6.99 6.33 -0.69
CA GLY A 43 -7.72 5.09 -0.45
C GLY A 43 -7.43 4.55 0.95
N ILE A 44 -8.41 4.63 1.83
CA ILE A 44 -8.38 4.17 3.22
C ILE A 44 -9.35 2.99 3.44
N GLY A 45 -9.39 2.08 2.46
CA GLY A 45 -9.99 0.75 2.62
C GLY A 45 -9.10 -0.20 3.44
N ARG A 46 -9.32 -1.51 3.33
CA ARG A 46 -8.57 -2.54 4.09
C ARG A 46 -7.05 -2.39 3.99
N PHE A 47 -6.53 -2.16 2.78
CA PHE A 47 -5.10 -1.98 2.55
C PHE A 47 -4.59 -0.67 3.17
N GLY A 48 -5.21 0.46 2.81
CA GLY A 48 -4.80 1.78 3.29
C GLY A 48 -4.91 1.93 4.81
N GLN A 49 -5.91 1.32 5.46
CA GLN A 49 -6.05 1.34 6.92
C GLN A 49 -4.88 0.67 7.63
N VAL A 50 -4.41 -0.47 7.11
CA VAL A 50 -3.24 -1.18 7.66
C VAL A 50 -1.98 -0.34 7.50
N VAL A 51 -1.77 0.24 6.31
CA VAL A 51 -0.63 1.15 6.05
C VAL A 51 -0.69 2.36 6.98
N ASN A 52 -1.84 3.01 7.09
CA ASN A 52 -2.05 4.16 7.96
C ASN A 52 -1.73 3.81 9.41
N ARG A 53 -2.27 2.69 9.92
CA ARG A 53 -2.03 2.25 11.30
C ARG A 53 -0.55 1.96 11.55
N LEU A 54 0.15 1.35 10.59
CA LEU A 54 1.59 1.08 10.70
C LEU A 54 2.40 2.38 10.79
N LEU A 55 2.16 3.34 9.89
CA LEU A 55 2.87 4.62 9.88
C LEU A 55 2.62 5.42 11.15
N GLN A 56 1.37 5.43 11.63
CA GLN A 56 0.98 6.10 12.88
C GLN A 56 1.64 5.45 14.10
N ALA A 57 1.70 4.12 14.17
CA ALA A 57 2.38 3.41 15.25
C ALA A 57 3.89 3.72 15.30
N SER A 58 4.47 4.10 14.16
CA SER A 58 5.86 4.56 14.05
C SER A 58 6.04 6.07 14.30
N GLY A 59 4.99 6.80 14.70
CA GLY A 59 5.04 8.22 15.05
C GLY A 59 4.83 9.19 13.89
N PHE A 60 4.59 8.71 12.66
CA PHE A 60 4.43 9.59 11.50
C PHE A 60 2.99 10.08 11.32
N LYS A 61 2.82 11.39 11.12
CA LYS A 61 1.51 12.00 10.78
C LYS A 61 1.15 11.72 9.31
N THR A 62 -0.08 11.29 9.06
CA THR A 62 -0.59 10.95 7.73
C THR A 62 -1.79 11.81 7.36
N ILE A 63 -1.97 12.04 6.05
CA ILE A 63 -3.15 12.66 5.47
C ILE A 63 -3.87 11.61 4.65
N VAL A 64 -5.14 11.35 4.96
CA VAL A 64 -5.92 10.29 4.29
C VAL A 64 -7.00 10.87 3.38
N LEU A 65 -7.15 10.29 2.19
CA LEU A 65 -8.12 10.67 1.18
C LEU A 65 -8.98 9.46 0.84
N ASP A 66 -10.30 9.58 0.89
CA ASP A 66 -11.21 8.51 0.45
C ASP A 66 -12.55 9.08 -0.02
N LYS A 67 -13.24 8.33 -0.88
CA LYS A 67 -14.57 8.63 -1.38
C LYS A 67 -15.67 8.25 -0.39
N ASP A 68 -15.40 7.33 0.53
CA ASP A 68 -16.36 6.90 1.53
C ASP A 68 -16.40 7.86 2.74
N MET A 69 -17.57 8.47 2.93
CA MET A 69 -17.82 9.39 4.02
C MET A 69 -17.77 8.71 5.38
N GLU A 70 -18.28 7.49 5.51
CA GLU A 70 -18.30 6.78 6.79
C GLU A 70 -16.88 6.50 7.26
N THR A 71 -16.04 6.00 6.36
CA THR A 71 -14.63 5.76 6.66
C THR A 71 -13.89 7.06 7.02
N ILE A 72 -14.10 8.17 6.31
CA ILE A 72 -13.46 9.46 6.67
C ILE A 72 -13.94 9.99 8.02
N GLN A 73 -15.24 9.88 8.33
CA GLN A 73 -15.75 10.28 9.64
C GLN A 73 -15.14 9.43 10.76
N LEU A 74 -15.01 8.12 10.56
CA LEU A 74 -14.34 7.22 11.49
C LEU A 74 -12.88 7.63 11.69
N MET A 75 -12.15 7.90 10.61
CA MET A 75 -10.75 8.36 10.69
C MET A 75 -10.61 9.68 11.46
N ARG A 76 -11.53 10.63 11.25
CA ARG A 76 -11.52 11.91 12.00
C ARG A 76 -11.78 11.72 13.50
N ARG A 77 -12.62 10.75 13.90
CA ARG A 77 -12.84 10.41 15.31
C ARG A 77 -11.58 9.86 15.98
N PHE A 78 -10.72 9.20 15.22
CA PHE A 78 -9.40 8.77 15.67
C PHE A 78 -8.33 9.87 15.60
N GLY A 79 -8.73 11.12 15.32
CA GLY A 79 -7.83 12.27 15.27
C GLY A 79 -7.08 12.46 13.95
N PHE A 80 -7.40 11.68 12.91
CA PHE A 80 -6.69 11.77 11.63
C PHE A 80 -7.23 12.89 10.74
N LYS A 81 -6.32 13.51 9.97
CA LYS A 81 -6.68 14.48 8.93
C LYS A 81 -7.21 13.74 7.70
N GLY A 82 -8.53 13.58 7.66
CA GLY A 82 -9.24 12.93 6.55
C GLY A 82 -9.94 13.91 5.61
N PHE A 83 -9.75 13.71 4.30
CA PHE A 83 -10.42 14.45 3.23
C PHE A 83 -11.39 13.52 2.49
N LEU A 84 -12.63 13.98 2.35
CA LEU A 84 -13.67 13.27 1.60
C LEU A 84 -13.64 13.69 0.13
N GLY A 85 -13.52 12.74 -0.76
CA GLY A 85 -13.62 12.94 -2.21
C GLY A 85 -12.81 11.91 -2.99
N ASP A 86 -12.94 11.97 -4.32
CA ASP A 86 -12.20 11.09 -5.23
C ASP A 86 -10.71 11.45 -5.28
N PRO A 87 -9.80 10.57 -4.82
CA PRO A 87 -8.37 10.86 -4.77
C PRO A 87 -7.71 11.01 -6.14
N THR A 88 -8.37 10.59 -7.23
CA THR A 88 -7.88 10.79 -8.60
C THR A 88 -8.04 12.23 -9.08
N ARG A 89 -8.80 13.07 -8.36
CA ARG A 89 -9.03 14.46 -8.72
C ARG A 89 -7.82 15.34 -8.36
N PRO A 90 -7.21 16.03 -9.34
CA PRO A 90 -6.06 16.91 -9.15
C PRO A 90 -6.19 17.89 -7.98
N GLU A 91 -7.33 18.57 -7.90
CA GLU A 91 -7.58 19.60 -6.88
C GLU A 91 -7.63 19.04 -5.46
N LEU A 92 -8.15 17.83 -5.29
CA LEU A 92 -8.20 17.18 -3.98
C LEU A 92 -6.80 16.78 -3.53
N LEU A 93 -6.00 16.23 -4.44
CA LEU A 93 -4.62 15.82 -4.13
C LEU A 93 -3.73 17.04 -3.81
N LYS A 94 -3.92 18.15 -4.53
CA LYS A 94 -3.28 19.44 -4.22
C LYS A 94 -3.70 19.95 -2.85
N ALA A 95 -4.99 19.96 -2.54
CA ALA A 95 -5.51 20.38 -1.23
C ALA A 95 -5.02 19.48 -0.08
N ALA A 96 -4.77 18.20 -0.35
CA ALA A 96 -4.17 17.26 0.59
C ALA A 96 -2.68 17.52 0.85
N GLY A 97 -2.05 18.45 0.10
CA GLY A 97 -0.67 18.84 0.30
C GLY A 97 0.32 18.13 -0.62
N LEU A 98 -0.10 17.62 -1.78
CA LEU A 98 0.79 16.94 -2.74
C LEU A 98 2.07 17.73 -3.04
N GLY A 99 2.00 19.06 -3.11
CA GLY A 99 3.17 19.90 -3.40
C GLY A 99 4.27 19.92 -2.32
N LYS A 100 3.98 19.41 -1.12
CA LYS A 100 4.95 19.28 -0.01
C LYS A 100 5.09 17.85 0.51
N ALA A 101 4.32 16.91 -0.05
CA ALA A 101 4.39 15.52 0.36
C ALA A 101 5.73 14.90 -0.05
N ARG A 102 6.23 13.98 0.78
CA ARG A 102 7.39 13.15 0.45
C ARG A 102 7.00 11.81 -0.13
N VAL A 103 5.93 11.25 0.41
CA VAL A 103 5.45 9.92 0.07
C VAL A 103 3.97 9.98 -0.24
N LEU A 104 3.58 9.37 -1.36
CA LEU A 104 2.20 9.07 -1.71
C LEU A 104 2.01 7.56 -1.68
N VAL A 105 1.05 7.10 -0.90
CA VAL A 105 0.54 5.73 -0.92
C VAL A 105 -0.73 5.69 -1.76
N ALA A 106 -0.66 5.10 -2.95
CA ALA A 106 -1.80 4.87 -3.84
C ALA A 106 -2.44 3.51 -3.52
N ALA A 107 -3.51 3.53 -2.71
CA ALA A 107 -4.16 2.35 -2.12
C ALA A 107 -5.64 2.20 -2.54
N LEU A 108 -6.02 2.76 -3.68
CA LEU A 108 -7.36 2.64 -4.25
C LEU A 108 -7.71 1.18 -4.60
N GLY A 109 -9.01 0.91 -4.79
CA GLY A 109 -9.54 -0.44 -4.95
C GLY A 109 -9.44 -1.01 -6.37
N ASP A 110 -9.58 -0.16 -7.37
CA ASP A 110 -9.56 -0.50 -8.79
C ASP A 110 -8.22 -0.13 -9.45
N ARG A 111 -7.85 -0.86 -10.51
CA ARG A 111 -6.54 -0.76 -11.15
C ARG A 111 -6.36 0.59 -11.84
N GLU A 112 -7.38 0.97 -12.59
CA GLU A 112 -7.39 2.16 -13.44
C GLU A 112 -7.17 3.42 -12.62
N SER A 113 -7.86 3.55 -11.48
CA SER A 113 -7.70 4.71 -10.60
C SER A 113 -6.32 4.79 -9.95
N VAL A 114 -5.73 3.65 -9.57
CA VAL A 114 -4.34 3.63 -9.04
C VAL A 114 -3.37 4.09 -10.12
N THR A 115 -3.42 3.50 -11.32
CA THR A 115 -2.54 3.88 -12.44
C THR A 115 -2.72 5.35 -12.83
N GLN A 116 -3.96 5.85 -12.89
CA GLN A 116 -4.25 7.27 -13.16
C GLN A 116 -3.64 8.18 -12.08
N LEU A 117 -3.84 7.84 -10.80
CA LEU A 117 -3.32 8.60 -9.67
C LEU A 117 -1.78 8.65 -9.69
N VAL A 118 -1.12 7.52 -9.88
CA VAL A 118 0.35 7.42 -9.95
C VAL A 118 0.88 8.24 -11.12
N THR A 119 0.29 8.09 -12.31
CA THR A 119 0.69 8.83 -13.52
C THR A 119 0.58 10.34 -13.29
N TYR A 120 -0.53 10.80 -12.70
CA TYR A 120 -0.72 12.20 -12.37
C TYR A 120 0.31 12.68 -11.33
N ALA A 121 0.46 11.95 -10.22
CA ALA A 121 1.35 12.35 -9.13
C ALA A 121 2.82 12.41 -9.57
N ARG A 122 3.30 11.44 -10.36
CA ARG A 122 4.65 11.44 -10.91
C ARG A 122 4.89 12.61 -11.86
N ARG A 123 3.90 12.95 -12.69
CA ARG A 123 4.01 14.10 -13.60
C ARG A 123 4.10 15.44 -12.85
N GLU A 124 3.31 15.61 -11.79
CA GLU A 124 3.31 16.85 -11.00
C GLU A 124 4.52 16.94 -10.06
N ARG A 125 5.00 15.81 -9.53
CA ARG A 125 6.12 15.72 -8.60
C ARG A 125 7.07 14.60 -9.02
N PRO A 126 8.05 14.89 -9.89
CA PRO A 126 9.07 13.92 -10.29
C PRO A 126 9.92 13.40 -9.13
N ASP A 127 9.98 14.13 -8.01
CA ASP A 127 10.74 13.83 -6.80
C ASP A 127 9.93 13.08 -5.72
N LEU A 128 8.61 12.93 -5.90
CA LEU A 128 7.75 12.25 -4.93
C LEU A 128 8.04 10.75 -4.91
N HIS A 129 8.15 10.17 -3.71
CA HIS A 129 8.20 8.71 -3.57
C HIS A 129 6.79 8.13 -3.60
N ILE A 130 6.52 7.19 -4.50
CA ILE A 130 5.18 6.63 -4.71
C ILE A 130 5.18 5.14 -4.39
N VAL A 131 4.40 4.78 -3.38
CA VAL A 131 4.10 3.40 -3.02
C VAL A 131 2.72 3.04 -3.59
N ALA A 132 2.65 2.08 -4.51
CA ALA A 132 1.42 1.73 -5.20
C ALA A 132 0.95 0.31 -4.87
N ARG A 133 -0.34 0.18 -4.55
CA ARG A 133 -1.02 -1.11 -4.46
C ARG A 133 -1.31 -1.61 -5.87
N ALA A 134 -0.70 -2.72 -6.25
CA ALA A 134 -1.04 -3.48 -7.45
C ALA A 134 -2.13 -4.52 -7.16
N TYR A 135 -2.98 -4.75 -8.14
CA TYR A 135 -4.05 -5.75 -8.06
C TYR A 135 -3.48 -7.15 -8.37
N ASP A 136 -2.74 -7.24 -9.47
CA ASP A 136 -2.10 -8.47 -9.95
C ASP A 136 -0.72 -8.16 -10.56
N ARG A 137 -0.10 -9.17 -11.17
CA ARG A 137 1.21 -9.05 -11.82
C ARG A 137 1.20 -8.08 -13.01
N SER A 138 0.17 -8.10 -13.86
CA SER A 138 0.08 -7.19 -15.01
C SER A 138 -0.03 -5.73 -14.59
N HIS A 139 -0.80 -5.45 -13.53
CA HIS A 139 -0.91 -4.11 -12.95
C HIS A 139 0.44 -3.63 -12.39
N VAL A 140 1.34 -4.51 -11.94
CA VAL A 140 2.70 -4.09 -11.56
C VAL A 140 3.44 -3.47 -12.75
N TYR A 141 3.32 -4.05 -13.95
CA TYR A 141 4.00 -3.53 -15.14
C TYR A 141 3.43 -2.17 -15.56
N GLU A 142 2.11 -2.01 -15.50
CA GLU A 142 1.44 -0.72 -15.71
C GLU A 142 1.95 0.35 -14.73
N LEU A 143 2.10 0.01 -13.45
CA LEU A 143 2.56 0.94 -12.41
C LEU A 143 4.05 1.28 -12.53
N TYR A 144 4.89 0.35 -12.99
CA TYR A 144 6.27 0.66 -13.34
C TYR A 144 6.32 1.71 -14.44
N ARG A 145 5.52 1.55 -15.50
CA ARG A 145 5.42 2.54 -16.59
C ARG A 145 4.84 3.87 -16.14
N ALA A 146 3.90 3.86 -15.20
CA ALA A 146 3.33 5.07 -14.60
C ALA A 146 4.32 5.81 -13.69
N GLY A 147 5.41 5.16 -13.29
CA GLY A 147 6.48 5.75 -12.48
C GLY A 147 6.28 5.59 -10.97
N ALA A 148 5.66 4.50 -10.51
CA ALA A 148 5.70 4.12 -9.10
C ALA A 148 7.10 3.61 -8.71
N ASP A 149 7.53 3.89 -7.47
CA ASP A 149 8.85 3.49 -6.98
C ASP A 149 8.78 2.11 -6.29
N ASP A 150 7.81 1.94 -5.40
CA ASP A 150 7.54 0.70 -4.68
C ASP A 150 6.14 0.19 -5.04
N ILE A 151 6.07 -1.04 -5.54
CA ILE A 151 4.81 -1.65 -5.98
C ILE A 151 4.55 -2.92 -5.18
N VAL A 152 3.39 -2.99 -4.53
CA VAL A 152 2.99 -4.11 -3.66
C VAL A 152 1.73 -4.75 -4.22
N ARG A 153 1.82 -6.02 -4.66
CA ARG A 153 0.64 -6.79 -5.08
C ARG A 153 -0.17 -7.20 -3.86
N GLU A 154 -1.45 -6.87 -3.86
CA GLU A 154 -2.27 -6.89 -2.65
C GLU A 154 -2.45 -8.27 -1.97
N VAL A 155 -2.38 -9.37 -2.74
CA VAL A 155 -2.53 -10.75 -2.20
C VAL A 155 -1.20 -11.49 -2.08
N PHE A 156 -0.12 -10.99 -2.68
CA PHE A 156 1.11 -11.78 -2.83
C PHE A 156 1.72 -12.17 -1.49
N ASP A 157 1.96 -11.19 -0.61
CA ASP A 157 2.60 -11.40 0.69
C ASP A 157 1.74 -12.25 1.65
N SER A 158 0.41 -12.24 1.50
CA SER A 158 -0.48 -13.12 2.29
C SER A 158 -0.54 -14.54 1.73
N ALA A 159 -0.48 -14.69 0.40
CA ALA A 159 -0.36 -15.98 -0.26
C ALA A 159 0.97 -16.69 0.07
N LEU A 160 2.08 -15.95 0.17
CA LEU A 160 3.37 -16.51 0.62
C LEU A 160 3.29 -17.11 2.02
N ARG A 161 2.68 -16.38 2.95
CA ARG A 161 2.45 -16.87 4.32
C ARG A 161 1.57 -18.12 4.34
N ALA A 162 0.53 -18.16 3.51
CA ALA A 162 -0.32 -19.35 3.38
C ALA A 162 0.45 -20.54 2.79
N GLY A 163 1.31 -20.28 1.79
CA GLY A 163 2.23 -21.28 1.23
C GLY A 163 3.20 -21.83 2.26
N ARG A 164 3.77 -20.96 3.12
CA ARG A 164 4.60 -21.38 4.25
C ARG A 164 3.85 -22.32 5.19
N TYR A 165 2.63 -21.97 5.60
CA TYR A 165 1.81 -22.87 6.43
C TYR A 165 1.55 -24.22 5.74
N ALA A 166 1.30 -24.22 4.43
CA ALA A 166 1.15 -25.46 3.69
C ALA A 166 2.43 -26.30 3.70
N LEU A 167 3.59 -25.69 3.45
CA LEU A 167 4.90 -26.35 3.49
C LEU A 167 5.21 -27.00 4.85
N GLU A 168 4.93 -26.27 5.94
CA GLU A 168 5.08 -26.78 7.30
C GLU A 168 4.22 -28.02 7.55
N ASN A 169 2.98 -28.02 7.04
CA ASN A 169 2.02 -29.11 7.26
C ASN A 169 2.22 -30.32 6.32
N ILE A 170 3.01 -30.19 5.25
CA ILE A 170 3.37 -31.32 4.38
C ILE A 170 4.74 -31.93 4.72
N GLY A 171 5.45 -31.38 5.71
CA GLY A 171 6.62 -32.02 6.32
C GLY A 171 7.90 -31.18 6.41
N LEU A 172 7.90 -29.91 5.98
CA LEU A 172 9.04 -29.03 6.22
C LEU A 172 9.04 -28.51 7.67
N THR A 173 10.21 -28.27 8.23
CA THR A 173 10.32 -27.53 9.49
C THR A 173 9.97 -26.06 9.29
N GLU A 174 9.64 -25.36 10.38
CA GLU A 174 9.36 -23.92 10.35
C GLU A 174 10.50 -23.12 9.69
N TYR A 175 11.75 -23.47 10.02
CA TYR A 175 12.93 -22.83 9.46
C TYR A 175 13.06 -23.07 7.95
N GLU A 176 12.89 -24.32 7.50
CA GLU A 176 12.98 -24.66 6.08
C GLU A 176 11.87 -23.99 5.26
N ALA A 177 10.64 -23.96 5.79
CA ALA A 177 9.52 -23.31 5.13
C ALA A 177 9.71 -21.78 5.05
N ALA A 178 10.24 -21.15 6.11
CA ALA A 178 10.58 -19.72 6.10
C ALA A 178 11.71 -19.40 5.11
N GLU A 179 12.76 -20.23 5.02
CA GLU A 179 13.82 -20.08 4.03
C GLU A 179 13.30 -20.21 2.59
N ALA A 180 12.39 -21.15 2.34
CA ALA A 180 11.75 -21.32 1.03
C ALA A 180 10.87 -20.11 0.67
N GLU A 181 10.07 -19.61 1.62
CA GLU A 181 9.25 -18.40 1.46
C GLU A 181 10.12 -17.18 1.10
N GLN A 182 11.20 -16.95 1.84
CA GLN A 182 12.12 -15.82 1.60
C GLN A 182 12.83 -15.93 0.25
N ALA A 183 13.30 -17.13 -0.12
CA ALA A 183 13.93 -17.36 -1.41
C ALA A 183 12.96 -17.08 -2.57
N PHE A 184 11.73 -17.57 -2.46
CA PHE A 184 10.68 -17.33 -3.45
C PHE A 184 10.32 -15.84 -3.53
N TYR A 185 10.17 -15.15 -2.39
CA TYR A 185 9.89 -13.72 -2.34
C TYR A 185 10.97 -12.88 -3.06
N ALA A 186 12.23 -13.15 -2.75
CA ALA A 186 13.37 -12.43 -3.34
C ALA A 186 13.47 -12.67 -4.85
N HIS A 187 13.27 -13.93 -5.28
CA HIS A 187 13.22 -14.28 -6.69
C HIS A 187 12.09 -13.57 -7.42
N ASP A 188 10.87 -13.63 -6.89
CA ASP A 188 9.70 -13.04 -7.53
C ASP A 188 9.84 -11.52 -7.69
N ARG A 189 10.29 -10.81 -6.65
CA ARG A 189 10.51 -9.34 -6.75
C ARG A 189 11.51 -8.94 -7.83
N ARG A 190 12.59 -9.72 -8.00
CA ARG A 190 13.59 -9.46 -9.04
C ARG A 190 12.99 -9.72 -10.43
N THR A 191 12.39 -10.89 -10.61
CA THR A 191 11.85 -11.33 -11.89
C THR A 191 10.69 -10.49 -12.40
N VAL A 192 9.80 -10.02 -11.53
CA VAL A 192 8.73 -9.11 -11.93
C VAL A 192 9.28 -7.80 -12.50
N ARG A 193 10.42 -7.30 -11.99
CA ARG A 193 11.07 -6.11 -12.55
C ARG A 193 11.64 -6.38 -13.94
N GLU A 194 12.34 -7.49 -14.12
CA GLU A 194 12.91 -7.89 -15.42
C GLU A 194 11.82 -8.15 -16.47
N LEU A 195 10.72 -8.81 -16.06
CA LEU A 195 9.59 -9.07 -16.93
C LEU A 195 8.87 -7.79 -17.37
N ALA A 196 8.91 -6.72 -16.56
CA ALA A 196 8.35 -5.43 -16.93
C ALA A 196 9.06 -4.79 -18.13
N GLU A 197 10.34 -5.10 -18.36
CA GLU A 197 11.14 -4.56 -19.46
C GLU A 197 10.77 -5.18 -20.82
N VAL A 198 10.31 -6.43 -20.81
CA VAL A 198 9.94 -7.20 -22.01
C VAL A 198 8.43 -7.33 -22.20
N TRP A 199 7.64 -6.77 -21.28
CA TRP A 199 6.18 -6.82 -21.34
C TRP A 199 5.61 -5.71 -22.23
N ASP A 200 4.94 -6.13 -23.30
CA ASP A 200 4.12 -5.25 -24.13
C ASP A 200 2.64 -5.20 -23.66
N PRO A 201 2.07 -4.03 -23.27
CA PRO A 201 0.66 -3.92 -22.92
C PRO A 201 -0.30 -4.06 -24.09
N ASP A 202 0.14 -3.80 -25.32
CA ASP A 202 -0.72 -3.76 -26.51
C ASP A 202 -0.96 -5.16 -27.06
N LEU A 203 -0.21 -6.15 -26.57
CA LEU A 203 -0.33 -7.55 -26.94
C LEU A 203 -1.04 -8.37 -25.85
N PRO A 204 -1.98 -9.26 -26.23
CA PRO A 204 -2.48 -10.29 -25.34
C PRO A 204 -1.33 -11.11 -24.76
N ALA A 205 -1.44 -11.56 -23.50
CA ALA A 205 -0.38 -12.30 -22.82
C ALA A 205 0.16 -13.50 -23.62
N ALA A 206 -0.72 -14.22 -24.35
CA ALA A 206 -0.34 -15.36 -25.19
C ALA A 206 0.47 -14.99 -26.45
N GLN A 207 0.44 -13.73 -26.87
CA GLN A 207 1.17 -13.21 -28.04
C GLN A 207 2.45 -12.47 -27.64
N ASN A 208 2.68 -12.28 -26.34
CA ASN A 208 3.81 -11.56 -25.79
C ASN A 208 5.07 -12.46 -25.76
N GLN A 209 5.60 -12.78 -26.94
CA GLN A 209 6.60 -13.85 -27.10
C GLN A 209 7.88 -13.60 -26.29
N ALA A 210 8.36 -12.35 -26.26
CA ALA A 210 9.54 -11.97 -25.47
C ALA A 210 9.31 -12.17 -23.98
N TYR A 211 8.14 -11.74 -23.48
CA TYR A 211 7.70 -12.00 -22.12
C TYR A 211 7.63 -13.50 -21.80
N ILE A 212 6.99 -14.31 -22.65
CA ILE A 212 6.82 -15.75 -22.43
C ILE A 212 8.18 -16.46 -22.35
N LEU A 213 9.08 -16.16 -23.29
CA LEU A 213 10.42 -16.75 -23.30
C LEU A 213 11.17 -16.41 -22.01
N ARG A 214 11.18 -15.13 -21.62
CA ARG A 214 11.86 -14.70 -20.39
C ARG A 214 11.22 -15.29 -19.13
N ALA A 215 9.90 -15.36 -19.07
CA ALA A 215 9.17 -15.96 -17.95
C ALA A 215 9.53 -17.44 -17.76
N ASN A 216 9.60 -18.21 -18.86
CA ASN A 216 9.97 -19.62 -18.82
C ASN A 216 11.44 -19.84 -18.39
N GLU A 217 12.36 -18.95 -18.78
CA GLU A 217 13.75 -19.00 -18.32
C GLU A 217 13.84 -18.75 -16.81
N LEU A 218 13.16 -17.71 -16.33
CA LEU A 218 13.12 -17.34 -14.92
C LEU A 218 12.44 -18.40 -14.05
N GLU A 219 11.45 -19.12 -14.58
CA GLU A 219 10.83 -20.24 -13.89
C GLU A 219 11.81 -21.40 -13.70
N LYS A 220 12.59 -21.75 -14.73
CA LYS A 220 13.65 -22.76 -14.62
C LYS A 220 14.74 -22.36 -13.63
N GLU A 221 15.11 -21.08 -13.60
CA GLU A 221 16.04 -20.53 -12.61
C GLU A 221 15.51 -20.71 -11.18
N LEU A 222 14.22 -20.42 -10.95
CA LEU A 222 13.58 -20.63 -9.64
C LEU A 222 13.58 -22.10 -9.23
N GLU A 223 13.14 -22.99 -10.12
CA GLU A 223 13.09 -24.42 -9.87
C GLU A 223 14.48 -24.95 -9.48
N THR A 224 15.50 -24.57 -10.24
CA THR A 224 16.89 -24.94 -9.96
C THR A 224 17.32 -24.44 -8.58
N ALA A 225 17.08 -23.16 -8.28
CA ALA A 225 17.47 -22.54 -7.01
C ALA A 225 16.76 -23.17 -5.79
N LEU A 226 15.48 -23.54 -5.93
CA LEU A 226 14.72 -24.21 -4.88
C LEU A 226 15.19 -25.66 -4.68
N MET A 227 15.44 -26.41 -5.76
CA MET A 227 15.95 -27.78 -5.69
C MET A 227 17.33 -27.84 -5.01
N GLU A 228 18.23 -26.93 -5.36
CA GLU A 228 19.55 -26.82 -4.72
C GLU A 228 19.42 -26.59 -3.21
N ARG A 229 18.53 -25.67 -2.79
CA ARG A 229 18.28 -25.40 -1.37
C ARG A 229 17.69 -26.59 -0.62
N VAL A 230 16.74 -27.31 -1.23
CA VAL A 230 16.20 -28.54 -0.64
C VAL A 230 17.29 -29.59 -0.48
N ALA A 231 18.15 -29.76 -1.48
CA ALA A 231 19.28 -30.69 -1.42
C ALA A 231 20.30 -30.29 -0.34
N GLU A 232 20.55 -28.99 -0.15
CA GLU A 232 21.41 -28.48 0.93
C GLU A 232 20.79 -28.71 2.31
N ALA A 233 19.49 -28.47 2.48
CA ALA A 233 18.77 -28.71 3.73
C ALA A 233 18.83 -30.20 4.11
N ALA A 234 18.58 -31.10 3.15
CA ALA A 234 18.70 -32.54 3.35
C ALA A 234 20.12 -32.96 3.77
N LYS A 235 21.16 -32.43 3.12
CA LYS A 235 22.57 -32.69 3.49
C LYS A 235 22.90 -32.20 4.90
N LYS A 236 22.42 -31.01 5.29
CA LYS A 236 22.60 -30.46 6.64
C LYS A 236 21.91 -31.31 7.70
N ALA A 237 20.69 -31.77 7.43
CA ALA A 237 19.95 -32.67 8.31
C ALA A 237 20.67 -34.01 8.50
N GLU A 238 21.17 -34.61 7.42
CA GLU A 238 21.92 -35.88 7.47
C GLU A 238 23.23 -35.72 8.28
N LYS A 239 23.96 -34.61 8.08
CA LYS A 239 25.18 -34.32 8.84
C LYS A 239 24.90 -34.18 10.34
N ALA A 240 23.87 -33.41 10.72
CA ALA A 240 23.47 -33.23 12.11
C ALA A 240 23.03 -34.55 12.77
N ALA A 241 22.37 -35.44 12.02
CA ALA A 241 21.99 -36.77 12.50
C ALA A 241 23.20 -37.69 12.73
N ARG A 242 24.24 -37.60 11.88
CA ARG A 242 25.50 -38.35 12.07
C ARG A 242 26.29 -37.85 13.28
N GLU A 243 26.39 -36.54 13.47
CA GLU A 243 27.08 -35.95 14.62
C GLU A 243 26.43 -36.34 15.95
N LYS A 244 25.08 -36.35 16.03
CA LYS A 244 24.34 -36.81 17.22
C LYS A 244 24.50 -38.30 17.53
N LYS A 245 24.78 -39.16 16.55
CA LYS A 245 25.06 -40.59 16.77
C LYS A 245 26.51 -40.86 17.20
N SER A 246 27.39 -39.87 17.06
CA SER A 246 28.82 -39.98 17.35
C SER A 246 29.20 -39.46 18.74
N ALA A 247 28.24 -38.83 19.45
CA ALA A 247 28.35 -38.28 20.78
C ALA A 247 27.56 -39.15 21.78
#